data_AF-A0A8H9C671-F1
#
_entry.id   AF-A0A8H9C671-F1
#
_cell.length_a   1.000
_cell.length_b   1.000
_cell.length_c   1.000
_cell.angle_alpha   90.00
_cell.angle_beta   90.00
_cell.angle_gamma   90.00
#
_symmetry.space_group_name_H-M   'P 1'
#
loop_
_entity.id
_entity.type
_entity.pdbx_description
1 polymer ?
#
loop_
_entity_poly.entity_id
_entity_poly.type
_entity_poly.pdbx_seq_one_letter_code
_entity_poly.pdbx_strand_id
1 'polypeptide(L)' 'MKTVIILVAALAALSVGGCASPGDFCTVAQPRRATAAQRQVMTREQKEQDLTFNRYGAEHCGWRP' A
#
# COMPACT_ATOMS: atom_id res chain seq x y z
N MET A 1 -10.93 -15.83 -39.79
CA MET A 1 -11.51 -14.61 -39.21
C MET A 1 -12.16 -14.84 -37.85
N LYS A 2 -13.12 -15.77 -37.70
CA LYS A 2 -13.74 -16.12 -36.40
C LYS A 2 -12.74 -16.45 -35.28
N THR A 3 -11.71 -17.25 -35.55
CA THR A 3 -10.70 -17.65 -34.57
C THR A 3 -9.86 -16.48 -34.06
N VAL A 4 -9.56 -15.52 -34.95
CA VAL A 4 -8.79 -14.31 -34.60
C VAL A 4 -9.61 -13.38 -33.70
N ILE A 5 -10.92 -13.25 -33.98
CA ILE A 5 -11.84 -12.45 -33.16
C ILE A 5 -11.95 -13.03 -31.74
N ILE A 6 -12.02 -14.36 -31.60
CA ILE A 6 -12.07 -15.02 -30.29
C ILE A 6 -10.78 -14.79 -29.49
N LEU A 7 -9.61 -14.89 -30.14
CA LEU A 7 -8.32 -14.66 -29.49
C LEU A 7 -8.15 -13.21 -29.03
N VAL A 8 -8.58 -12.24 -29.84
CA VAL A 8 -8.54 -10.81 -29.49
C VAL A 8 -9.48 -10.49 -28.33
N ALA A 9 -10.69 -11.08 -28.32
CA ALA A 9 -11.64 -10.92 -27.22
C ALA A 9 -11.13 -11.52 -25.90
N ALA A 10 -10.45 -12.67 -25.97
CA ALA A 10 -9.85 -13.31 -24.79
C ALA A 10 -8.70 -12.48 -24.20
N LEU A 11 -7.84 -11.91 -25.05
CA LEU A 11 -6.76 -11.01 -24.61
C LEU A 11 -7.30 -9.71 -23.98
N ALA A 12 -8.38 -9.16 -24.53
CA ALA A 12 -9.03 -7.96 -24.01
C ALA A 12 -9.71 -8.20 -22.65
N ALA A 13 -10.19 -9.41 -22.36
CA ALA A 13 -10.78 -9.72 -21.06
C ALA A 13 -9.73 -9.83 -19.94
N LEU A 14 -8.49 -10.22 -20.27
CA LEU A 14 -7.39 -10.35 -19.30
C LEU A 14 -6.81 -8.99 -18.88
N SER A 15 -7.01 -7.92 -19.67
CA SER A 15 -6.48 -6.59 -19.36
C SER A 15 -7.35 -5.76 -18.41
N VAL A 16 -8.58 -6.20 -18.12
CA VAL A 16 -9.52 -5.51 -17.21
C VAL A 16 -9.35 -5.96 -15.74
N GLY A 17 -8.56 -7.01 -15.48
CA GLY A 17 -8.15 -7.43 -14.15
C GLY A 17 -7.08 -6.52 -13.53
N GLY A 18 -7.31 -5.21 -13.56
CA GLY A 18 -6.43 -4.22 -12.93
C GLY A 18 -6.44 -4.39 -11.42
N CYS A 19 -5.25 -4.68 -10.88
CA CYS A 19 -4.83 -4.69 -9.46
C CYS A 19 -5.88 -4.17 -8.44
N ALA A 20 -6.87 -5.00 -8.09
CA ALA A 20 -7.69 -4.75 -6.92
C ALA A 20 -6.87 -5.20 -5.70
N SER A 21 -6.17 -4.26 -5.03
CA SER A 21 -5.60 -4.55 -3.71
C SER A 21 -6.78 -4.66 -2.73
N PRO A 22 -7.08 -5.86 -2.18
CA PRO A 22 -8.17 -5.98 -1.23
C PRO A 22 -7.74 -5.33 0.10
N GLY A 23 -8.30 -4.16 0.40
CA GLY A 23 -8.14 -3.49 1.69
C GLY A 23 -7.96 -1.98 1.56
N ASP A 24 -8.57 -1.24 2.49
CA ASP A 24 -8.24 0.17 2.69
C ASP A 24 -6.86 0.30 3.35
N PHE A 25 -6.35 1.53 3.45
CA PHE A 25 -5.07 1.80 4.11
C PHE A 25 -4.99 1.17 5.51
N CYS A 26 -6.06 1.29 6.30
CA CYS A 26 -6.10 0.80 7.68
C CYS A 26 -6.04 -0.73 7.78
N THR A 27 -6.46 -1.44 6.72
CA THR A 27 -6.41 -2.90 6.62
C THR A 27 -5.02 -3.41 6.25
N VAL A 28 -4.34 -2.72 5.33
CA VAL A 28 -3.08 -3.21 4.75
C VAL A 28 -1.83 -2.68 5.43
N ALA A 29 -1.94 -1.54 6.11
CA ALA A 29 -0.83 -0.90 6.81
C ALA A 29 -0.87 -1.17 8.31
N GLN A 30 0.28 -1.00 8.99
CA GLN A 30 0.43 -1.20 10.43
C GLN A 30 1.36 -0.13 11.02
N PRO A 31 1.24 0.21 12.33
CA PRO A 31 2.08 1.22 12.96
C PRO A 31 3.57 0.90 12.83
N ARG A 32 4.39 1.90 12.49
CA ARG A 32 5.84 1.78 12.42
C ARG A 32 6.45 1.98 13.81
N ARG A 33 7.14 0.96 14.33
CA ARG A 33 7.75 0.96 15.66
C ARG A 33 9.27 0.84 15.59
N ALA A 34 9.94 1.89 15.11
CA ALA A 34 11.39 1.92 15.06
C ALA A 34 11.99 1.82 16.46
N THR A 35 12.99 0.94 16.65
CA THR A 35 13.75 0.83 17.91
C THR A 35 14.63 2.06 18.14
N ALA A 36 15.17 2.22 19.35
CA ALA A 36 16.09 3.33 19.64
C ALA A 36 17.31 3.33 18.70
N ALA A 37 17.90 2.16 18.43
CA ALA A 37 19.03 2.02 17.52
C ALA A 37 18.67 2.40 16.08
N GLN A 38 17.50 1.98 15.60
CA GLN A 38 17.01 2.35 14.26
C GLN A 38 16.80 3.87 14.14
N ARG A 39 16.23 4.51 15.17
CA ARG A 39 16.05 5.97 15.17
C ARG A 39 17.36 6.75 15.19
N GLN A 40 18.47 6.18 15.67
CA GLN A 40 19.76 6.86 15.66
C GLN A 40 20.36 6.97 14.26
N VAL A 41 20.12 5.99 13.39
CA VAL A 41 20.65 5.96 12.02
C VAL A 41 19.71 6.55 10.97
N MET A 42 18.46 6.84 11.34
CA MET A 42 17.49 7.50 10.47
C MET A 42 17.84 8.97 10.21
N THR A 43 17.66 9.41 8.96
CA THR A 43 17.71 10.82 8.60
C THR A 43 16.54 11.59 9.24
N ARG A 44 16.59 12.92 9.20
CA ARG A 44 15.49 13.76 9.69
C ARG A 44 14.21 13.46 8.91
N GLU A 45 14.31 13.38 7.58
CA GLU A 45 13.18 13.15 6.69
C GLU A 45 12.52 11.79 6.97
N GLN A 46 13.30 10.75 7.21
CA GLN A 46 12.77 9.42 7.55
C GLN A 46 11.99 9.43 8.87
N LYS A 47 12.47 10.16 9.88
CA LYS A 47 11.77 10.32 11.16
C LYS A 47 10.45 11.07 10.96
N GLU A 48 10.46 12.15 10.19
CA GLU A 48 9.26 12.94 9.89
C GLU A 48 8.21 12.12 9.12
N GLN A 49 8.66 11.29 8.18
CA GLN A 49 7.79 10.36 7.44
C GLN A 49 7.15 9.34 8.38
N ASP A 50 7.94 8.70 9.25
CA ASP A 50 7.42 7.73 10.22
C ASP A 50 6.42 8.37 11.19
N LEU A 51 6.72 9.58 11.69
CA LEU A 51 5.80 10.32 12.56
C LEU A 51 4.49 10.66 11.85
N THR A 52 4.57 11.10 10.60
CA THR A 52 3.39 11.48 9.81
C THR A 52 2.52 10.27 9.49
N PHE A 53 3.16 9.17 9.09
CA PHE A 53 2.48 7.90 8.83
C PHE A 53 1.75 7.38 10.07
N ASN A 54 2.42 7.37 11.22
CA ASN A 54 1.84 6.91 12.48
C ASN A 54 0.73 7.83 13.00
N ARG A 55 0.87 9.15 12.84
CA ARG A 55 -0.17 10.12 13.20
C ARG A 55 -1.45 9.90 12.40
N TYR A 56 -1.33 9.74 11.08
CA TYR A 56 -2.48 9.44 10.23
C TYR A 56 -3.20 8.17 10.68
N GLY A 57 -2.46 7.09 10.94
CA GLY A 57 -3.07 5.85 11.42
C GLY A 57 -3.66 5.96 12.83
N ALA A 58 -3.11 6.79 13.72
CA ALA A 58 -3.70 7.04 15.04
C ALA A 58 -5.04 7.79 14.91
N GLU A 59 -5.11 8.79 14.02
CA GLU A 59 -6.29 9.62 13.78
C GLU A 59 -7.40 8.87 13.03
N HIS A 60 -7.04 8.04 12.05
CA HIS A 60 -8.01 7.44 11.13
C HIS A 60 -8.19 5.92 11.27
N CYS A 61 -7.19 5.21 11.81
CA CYS A 61 -7.18 3.75 11.87
C CYS A 61 -7.17 3.19 13.31
N GLY A 62 -7.22 4.05 14.35
CA GLY A 62 -7.18 3.64 15.74
C GLY A 62 -5.85 3.04 16.20
N TRP A 63 -4.77 3.31 15.46
CA TRP A 63 -3.44 2.78 15.78
C TRP A 63 -2.89 3.32 17.10
N ARG A 64 -2.10 2.47 17.77
CA ARG A 64 -1.29 2.81 18.94
C ARG A 64 0.18 2.48 18.64
N PRO A 65 0.89 3.42 17.98
CA PRO A 65 2.28 3.24 17.57
C PRO A 65 3.20 3.02 18.77
#